data_AF-A0A554M291-F1
#
_entry.id   AF-A0A554M291-F1
#
_cell.length_a   1.000
_cell.length_b   1.000
_cell.length_c   1.000
_cell.angle_alpha   90.00
_cell.angle_beta   90.00
_cell.angle_gamma   90.00
#
_symmetry.space_group_name_H-M   'P 1'
#
loop_
_entity.id
_entity.type
_entity.pdbx_description
1 polymer ?
#
loop_
_entity_poly.entity_id
_entity_poly.type
_entity_poly.pdbx_seq_one_letter_code
_entity_poly.pdbx_strand_id
1 'polypeptide(L)' 'MSRIRQREIHARRKRKAKLAKLRVHYAAATGVAKEQILAKVRRVSPAMTEDQFVTSAKKK' A
#
# COMPACT_ATOMS: atom_id res chain seq x y z
N MET A 1 3.00 14.03 -23.05
CA MET A 1 2.00 13.65 -22.02
C MET A 1 1.36 14.92 -21.45
N SER A 2 0.02 14.99 -21.36
CA SER A 2 -0.67 16.08 -20.67
C SER A 2 -0.24 16.18 -19.20
N ARG A 3 -0.17 17.40 -18.65
CA ARG A 3 0.16 17.67 -17.23
C ARG A 3 -0.77 16.92 -16.25
N ILE A 4 -2.03 16.72 -16.64
CA ILE A 4 -3.02 15.94 -15.86
C ILE A 4 -2.57 14.48 -15.75
N ARG A 5 -2.23 13.86 -16.90
CA ARG A 5 -1.75 12.47 -16.95
C ARG A 5 -0.45 12.27 -16.16
N GLN A 6 0.45 13.25 -16.18
CA GLN A 6 1.68 13.20 -15.37
C GLN A 6 1.38 13.22 -13.87
N ARG A 7 0.45 14.06 -13.41
CA ARG A 7 0.05 14.16 -12.00
C ARG A 7 -0.56 12.86 -11.49
N GLU A 8 -1.43 12.23 -12.29
CA GLU A 8 -2.04 10.93 -11.97
C GLU A 8 -1.00 9.81 -11.88
N ILE A 9 -0.08 9.75 -12.83
CA ILE A 9 1.02 8.78 -12.82
C ILE A 9 1.88 8.98 -11.56
N HIS A 10 2.19 10.23 -11.22
CA HIS A 10 2.96 10.55 -10.01
C HIS A 10 2.23 10.13 -8.74
N ALA A 11 0.93 10.44 -8.62
CA ALA A 11 0.10 10.02 -7.50
C ALA A 11 0.04 8.48 -7.38
N ARG A 12 -0.09 7.78 -8.51
CA ARG A 12 -0.04 6.31 -8.57
C ARG A 12 1.30 5.77 -8.10
N ARG A 13 2.42 6.34 -8.55
CA ARG A 13 3.78 5.95 -8.14
C ARG A 13 3.97 6.16 -6.63
N LYS A 14 3.57 7.31 -6.11
CA LYS A 14 3.61 7.60 -4.66
C LYS A 14 2.77 6.60 -3.86
N ARG A 15 1.56 6.27 -4.33
CA ARG A 15 0.70 5.26 -3.69
C ARG A 15 1.38 3.89 -3.66
N LYS A 16 1.93 3.43 -4.79
CA LYS A 16 2.68 2.16 -4.87
C LYS A 16 3.86 2.12 -3.90
N ALA A 17 4.68 3.18 -3.87
CA ALA A 17 5.83 3.27 -2.95
C ALA A 17 5.39 3.21 -1.48
N LYS A 18 4.30 3.90 -1.12
CA LYS A 18 3.75 3.87 0.24
C LYS A 18 3.25 2.48 0.62
N LEU A 19 2.54 1.81 -0.28
CA LEU A 19 2.08 0.44 -0.06
C LEU A 19 3.26 -0.54 0.07
N ALA A 20 4.33 -0.39 -0.71
CA ALA A 20 5.54 -1.21 -0.56
C ALA A 20 6.17 -1.05 0.83
N LYS A 21 6.32 0.19 1.33
CA LYS A 21 6.80 0.45 2.70
C LYS A 21 5.91 -0.22 3.75
N LEU A 22 4.60 -0.07 3.63
CA LEU A 22 3.65 -0.70 4.56
C LEU A 22 3.76 -2.23 4.55
N ARG A 23 4.08 -2.86 3.41
CA ARG A 23 4.29 -4.32 3.36
C ARG A 23 5.53 -4.75 4.14
N VAL A 24 6.62 -4.00 4.02
CA VAL A 24 7.84 -4.25 4.81
C VAL A 24 7.54 -4.15 6.30
N HIS A 25 6.84 -3.09 6.72
CA HIS A 25 6.43 -2.95 8.11
C HIS A 25 5.45 -4.05 8.54
N TYR A 26 4.51 -4.46 7.68
CA TYR A 26 3.55 -5.52 8.00
C TYR A 26 4.22 -6.87 8.21
N ALA A 27 5.26 -7.18 7.42
CA ALA A 27 6.04 -8.40 7.56
C ALA A 27 6.82 -8.45 8.88
N ALA A 28 7.31 -7.30 9.37
CA ALA A 28 8.05 -7.19 10.62
C ALA A 28 7.16 -6.96 11.86
N ALA A 29 5.92 -6.52 11.67
CA ALA A 29 5.00 -6.18 12.76
C ALA A 29 4.31 -7.41 13.35
N THR A 30 3.91 -7.33 14.62
CA THR A 30 3.11 -8.33 15.33
C THR A 30 1.93 -7.71 16.08
N GLY A 31 0.86 -8.49 16.30
CA GLY A 31 -0.33 -8.07 17.05
C GLY A 31 -0.95 -6.76 16.58
N VAL A 32 -1.14 -5.83 17.52
CA VAL A 32 -1.78 -4.51 17.32
C VAL A 32 -1.14 -3.69 16.19
N ALA A 33 0.17 -3.84 15.98
CA ALA A 33 0.88 -3.11 14.93
C ALA A 33 0.42 -3.52 13.51
N LYS A 34 0.02 -4.80 13.32
CA LYS A 34 -0.53 -5.26 12.03
C LYS A 34 -1.86 -4.59 11.72
N GLU A 35 -2.74 -4.47 12.71
CA GLU A 35 -4.06 -3.83 12.54
C GLU A 35 -3.92 -2.35 12.18
N GLN A 36 -3.00 -1.64 12.83
CA GLN A 36 -2.71 -0.24 12.51
C GLN A 36 -2.20 -0.07 11.07
N ILE A 37 -1.37 -1.01 10.59
CA ILE A 37 -0.86 -1.00 9.22
C ILE A 37 -2.01 -1.27 8.24
N LEU A 38 -2.88 -2.25 8.51
CA LEU A 38 -4.05 -2.55 7.67
C LEU A 38 -5.01 -1.36 7.61
N ALA A 39 -5.28 -0.71 8.74
CA ALA A 39 -6.07 0.53 8.78
C ALA A 39 -5.43 1.64 7.91
N LYS A 40 -4.09 1.75 7.91
CA LYS A 40 -3.38 2.69 7.05
C LYS A 40 -3.50 2.31 5.57
N VAL A 41 -3.45 1.02 5.24
CA VAL A 41 -3.64 0.51 3.88
C VAL A 41 -5.03 0.88 3.35
N ARG A 42 -6.09 0.66 4.15
CA ARG A 42 -7.47 1.04 3.81
C ARG A 42 -7.60 2.54 3.48
N ARG A 43 -6.95 3.41 4.25
CA ARG A 43 -6.93 4.87 3.96
C ARG A 43 -6.17 5.24 2.69
N VAL A 44 -5.07 4.54 2.39
CA VAL A 44 -4.21 4.84 1.24
C VAL A 44 -4.78 4.30 -0.07
N SER A 45 -5.47 3.16 -0.02
CA SER A 45 -6.09 2.51 -1.17
C SER A 45 -7.41 1.86 -0.76
N PRO A 46 -8.51 2.63 -0.71
CA PRO A 46 -9.82 2.13 -0.27
C PRO A 46 -10.33 0.93 -1.09
N ALA A 47 -10.01 0.89 -2.38
CA ALA A 47 -10.42 -0.18 -3.29
C ALA A 47 -9.56 -1.46 -3.19
N MET A 48 -8.48 -1.46 -2.40
CA MET A 48 -7.59 -2.62 -2.27
C MET A 48 -7.99 -3.44 -1.05
N THR A 49 -8.27 -4.73 -1.26
CA THR A 49 -8.59 -5.64 -0.15
C THR A 49 -7.34 -6.01 0.63
N GLU A 50 -7.53 -6.45 1.87
CA GLU A 50 -6.43 -6.88 2.74
C GLU A 50 -5.71 -8.10 2.17
N ASP A 51 -6.47 -9.05 1.62
CA ASP A 51 -5.90 -10.21 0.95
C ASP A 51 -4.98 -9.78 -0.19
N GLN A 52 -5.40 -8.88 -1.07
CA GLN A 52 -4.55 -8.38 -2.16
C GLN A 52 -3.25 -7.72 -1.63
N PHE A 53 -3.33 -7.04 -0.49
CA PHE A 53 -2.18 -6.43 0.15
C PHE A 53 -1.20 -7.48 0.68
N VAL A 54 -1.70 -8.51 1.36
CA VAL A 54 -0.93 -9.59 1.99
C VAL A 54 -0.38 -10.58 0.95
N THR A 55 -1.16 -11.00 -0.05
CA THR A 55 -0.72 -11.92 -1.12
C THR A 55 0.44 -11.32 -1.92
N SER A 56 0.41 -10.01 -2.15
CA SER A 56 1.51 -9.30 -2.83
C SER A 56 2.78 -9.23 -1.99
N ALA A 57 2.70 -9.36 -0.66
CA ALA A 57 3.87 -9.42 0.22
C ALA A 57 4.54 -10.80 0.23
N LYS A 58 3.82 -11.86 -0.18
CA LYS A 58 4.31 -13.25 -0.23
C LYS A 58 5.08 -13.62 -1.51
N LYS A 59 5.07 -12.78 -2.55
CA LYS A 59 5.91 -13.00 -3.75
C LYS A 59 7.34 -12.57 -3.44
N LYS A 60 8.14 -13.50 -2.94
CA LYS A 60 9.59 -13.44 -2.94
C LYS A 60 10.11 -14.50 -3.91
#